data_AF-A0A924AGJ8-F1
#
_entry.id   AF-A0A924AGJ8-F1
#
_cell.length_a   1.000
_cell.length_b   1.000
_cell.length_c   1.000
_cell.angle_alpha   90.00
_cell.angle_beta   90.00
_cell.angle_gamma   90.00
#
_symmetry.space_group_name_H-M   'P 1'
#
loop_
_entity.id
_entity.type
_entity.pdbx_description
1 polymer ?
#
loop_
_entity_poly.entity_id
_entity_poly.type
_entity_poly.pdbx_seq_one_letter_code
_entity_poly.pdbx_strand_id
1 'polypeptide(L)' 'MNWEQLLSLKRQGDTTKRLRNEQDETRLAFEVDFDRIIFSAPFRSLQDKTQVIPLSKTDFVHTRL' A
#
# COMPACT_ATOMS: atom_id res chain seq x y z
N MET A 1 -15.21 13.22 -15.17
CA MET A 1 -13.93 12.80 -14.56
C MET A 1 -12.96 12.44 -15.68
N ASN A 2 -11.68 12.81 -15.56
CA ASN A 2 -10.64 12.41 -16.50
C ASN A 2 -9.69 11.42 -15.82
N TRP A 3 -9.71 10.15 -16.24
CA TRP A 3 -8.91 9.08 -15.65
C TRP A 3 -7.41 9.32 -15.71
N GLU A 4 -6.91 9.96 -16.77
CA GLU A 4 -5.49 10.26 -16.94
C GLU A 4 -4.97 11.22 -15.88
N GLN A 5 -5.85 12.04 -15.30
CA GLN A 5 -5.53 12.94 -14.21
C GLN A 5 -5.66 12.27 -12.84
N LEU A 6 -6.46 11.22 -12.72
CA LEU A 6 -6.69 10.48 -11.48
C LEU A 6 -5.61 9.42 -11.22
N LEU A 7 -5.05 8.83 -12.27
CA LEU A 7 -3.96 7.83 -12.19
C LEU A 7 -2.57 8.50 -12.15
N SER A 8 -2.44 9.54 -11.35
CA SER A 8 -1.19 10.28 -11.20
C SER A 8 -0.10 9.44 -10.55
N LEU A 9 1.09 9.46 -11.14
CA LEU A 9 2.29 8.77 -10.63
C LEU A 9 3.17 9.69 -9.76
N LYS A 10 2.72 10.92 -9.52
CA LYS A 10 3.46 11.94 -8.77
C LYS A 10 3.59 11.53 -7.30
N ARG A 11 4.81 11.59 -6.77
CA ARG A 11 5.11 11.40 -5.35
C ARG A 11 5.46 12.73 -4.70
N GLN A 12 5.32 12.81 -3.38
CA GLN A 12 5.73 14.00 -2.63
C GLN A 12 7.23 14.24 -2.80
N GLY A 13 7.61 15.45 -3.20
CA GLY A 13 9.01 15.81 -3.50
C GLY A 13 9.39 15.74 -4.99
N ASP A 14 8.51 15.24 -5.86
CA ASP A 14 8.76 15.27 -7.30
C ASP A 14 8.75 16.70 -7.85
N THR A 15 9.82 17.07 -8.57
CA THR A 15 9.96 18.34 -9.29
C THR A 15 9.45 18.26 -10.73
N THR A 16 9.41 17.06 -11.31
CA THR A 16 8.95 16.79 -12.68
C THR A 16 7.79 15.79 -12.71
N LYS A 17 6.98 15.83 -13.77
CA LYS A 17 5.85 14.90 -13.94
C LYS A 17 6.37 13.55 -14.43
N ARG A 18 5.99 12.47 -13.73
CA ARG A 18 6.25 11.09 -14.17
C ARG A 18 5.21 10.67 -15.20
N LEU A 19 5.66 10.26 -16.38
CA LEU A 19 4.78 9.77 -17.45
C LEU A 19 4.58 8.26 -17.36
N ARG A 20 3.36 7.79 -17.64
CA ARG A 20 3.03 6.36 -17.56
C ARG A 20 3.81 5.51 -18.56
N ASN A 21 4.07 6.06 -19.74
CA ASN A 21 4.80 5.41 -20.84
C ASN A 21 6.30 5.29 -20.57
N GLU A 22 6.84 6.05 -19.61
CA GLU A 22 8.28 6.04 -19.26
C GLU A 22 8.58 5.11 -18.08
N GLN A 23 7.57 4.40 -17.56
CA GLN A 23 7.78 3.47 -16.45
C GLN A 23 8.36 2.15 -16.92
N ASP A 24 9.21 1.58 -16.07
CA ASP A 24 9.65 0.20 -16.17
C ASP A 24 8.46 -0.75 -15.89
N GLU A 25 8.20 -1.67 -16.82
CA GLU A 25 7.12 -2.66 -16.70
C GLU A 25 7.33 -3.61 -15.51
N THR A 26 8.58 -3.91 -15.16
CA THR A 26 8.91 -4.78 -14.03
C THR A 26 8.78 -4.09 -12.68
N ARG A 27 8.74 -2.75 -12.67
CA ARG A 27 8.73 -1.93 -11.46
C ARG A 27 7.78 -0.75 -11.57
N LEU A 28 6.52 -1.08 -11.84
CA LEU A 28 5.41 -0.15 -11.86
C LEU A 28 5.29 0.61 -10.54
N ALA A 29 5.03 1.92 -10.61
CA ALA A 29 4.99 2.72 -9.39
C ALA A 29 3.88 2.28 -8.42
N PHE A 30 2.77 1.76 -8.93
CA PHE A 30 1.67 1.24 -8.11
C PHE A 30 2.04 -0.06 -7.39
N GLU A 31 2.77 -0.97 -8.05
CA GLU A 31 3.31 -2.18 -7.41
C GLU A 31 4.33 -1.81 -6.32
N VAL A 32 5.19 -0.83 -6.60
CA VAL A 32 6.11 -0.29 -5.60
C VAL A 32 5.38 0.32 -4.40
N ASP A 33 4.23 0.96 -4.61
CA ASP A 33 3.42 1.49 -3.51
C ASP A 33 2.80 0.38 -2.67
N PHE A 34 2.32 -0.69 -3.32
CA PHE A 34 1.85 -1.87 -2.64
C PHE A 34 2.93 -2.49 -1.76
N ASP A 35 4.12 -2.73 -2.31
CA ASP A 35 5.27 -3.27 -1.56
C ASP A 35 5.64 -2.38 -0.37
N ARG A 36 5.68 -1.06 -0.55
CA ARG A 36 5.96 -0.11 0.53
C ARG A 36 4.96 -0.24 1.67
N ILE A 37 3.68 -0.44 1.37
CA ILE A 37 2.63 -0.63 2.38
C ILE A 37 2.84 -1.97 3.09
N ILE A 38 2.94 -3.07 2.35
CA ILE A 38 3.11 -4.43 2.88
C ILE A 38 4.33 -4.54 3.81
N PHE A 39 5.46 -3.95 3.41
CA PHE A 39 6.70 -4.00 4.20
C PHE A 39 6.82 -2.86 5.22
N SER A 40 5.80 -2.02 5.41
CA SER A 40 5.84 -0.95 6.40
C SER A 40 5.69 -1.48 7.83
N ALA A 41 6.42 -0.88 8.78
CA ALA A 41 6.21 -1.13 10.20
C ALA A 41 4.76 -0.92 10.67
N PRO A 42 4.05 0.17 10.28
CA PRO A 42 2.65 0.35 10.67
C PRO A 42 1.74 -0.76 10.13
N PHE A 43 1.94 -1.25 8.91
CA PHE A 43 1.14 -2.36 8.38
C PHE A 43 1.41 -3.66 9.12
N ARG A 44 2.68 -4.03 9.36
CA ARG A 44 3.02 -5.22 10.16
C ARG A 44 2.44 -5.16 11.58
N SER A 45 2.38 -3.98 12.19
CA SER A 45 1.79 -3.80 13.53
C SER A 45 0.28 -4.10 13.60
N LEU A 46 -0.40 -4.29 12.46
CA LEU A 46 -1.80 -4.67 12.42
C LEU A 46 -2.03 -6.11 12.88
N GLN A 47 -1.01 -6.97 12.78
CA GLN A 47 -1.07 -8.36 13.27
C GLN A 47 -1.33 -8.41 14.79
N ASP A 48 -0.76 -7.48 15.54
CA ASP A 48 -0.91 -7.43 17.00
C ASP A 48 -2.14 -6.60 17.45
N LYS A 49 -3.02 -6.21 16.51
CA LYS A 49 -4.22 -5.42 16.79
C LYS A 49 -5.48 -6.23 16.55
N THR A 50 -6.36 -6.23 17.54
CA THR A 50 -7.66 -6.94 17.48
C THR A 50 -8.69 -6.21 16.63
N GLN A 51 -9.60 -6.98 16.03
CA GLN A 51 -10.81 -6.47 15.37
C GLN A 51 -11.98 -6.41 16.36
N VAL A 52 -11.84 -5.68 17.48
CA VAL A 52 -12.83 -5.60 18.59
C VAL A 52 -12.93 -6.87 19.44
N ILE A 53 -12.87 -8.07 18.84
CA ILE A 53 -12.85 -9.35 19.55
C ILE A 53 -11.47 -9.54 20.21
N PRO A 54 -11.40 -9.91 21.51
CA PRO A 54 -10.12 -10.20 22.15
C PRO A 54 -9.38 -11.34 21.44
N LEU A 55 -8.05 -11.27 21.35
CA LEU A 55 -7.22 -12.33 20.79
C LEU A 55 -7.45 -13.64 21.58
N SER A 56 -8.10 -14.60 20.93
CA SER A 56 -8.19 -15.97 21.45
C SER A 56 -6.86 -16.68 21.22
N LYS A 57 -6.42 -17.47 22.20
CA LYS A 57 -5.23 -18.33 22.06
C LYS A 57 -5.53 -19.68 21.38
N THR A 58 -6.80 -20.02 21.23
CA THR A 58 -7.25 -21.38 20.91
C THR A 58 -8.04 -21.48 19.61
N ASP A 59 -8.62 -20.38 19.14
CA ASP A 59 -9.40 -20.30 17.89
C ASP A 59 -8.83 -19.25 16.96
N PHE A 60 -8.95 -19.50 15.65
CA PHE A 60 -8.47 -18.59 14.62
C PHE A 60 -9.39 -17.37 14.52
N VAL A 61 -8.93 -16.22 15.02
CA VAL A 61 -9.62 -14.93 14.89
C VAL A 61 -8.77 -14.01 14.02
N HIS A 62 -9.39 -13.37 13.03
CA HIS A 62 -8.70 -12.40 12.18
C HIS A 62 -8.21 -11.21 13.02
N THR A 63 -6.96 -10.84 12.77
CA THR A 63 -6.36 -9.59 13.29
C THR A 63 -6.71 -8.43 12.35
N ARG A 64 -6.29 -7.20 12.66
CA ARG A 64 -6.53 -6.07 11.73
C ARG A 64 -5.68 -6.12 10.45
N LEU A 65 -4.69 -7.00 10.41
CA LEU A 65 -3.94 -7.36 9.20
C LEU A 65 -4.78 -8.32 8.36
#